data_AF-A0A2P8KSU5-F1
#
_entry.id   AF-A0A2P8KSU5-F1
#
_cell.length_a   1.000
_cell.length_b   1.000
_cell.length_c   1.000
_cell.angle_alpha   90.00
_cell.angle_beta   90.00
_cell.angle_gamma   90.00
#
_symmetry.space_group_name_H-M   'P 1'
#
loop_
_entity.id
_entity.type
_entity.pdbx_description
1 polymer ?
#
loop_
_entity_poly.entity_id
_entity_poly.type
_entity_poly.pdbx_seq_one_letter_code
_entity_poly.pdbx_strand_id
1 'polypeptide(L)'
;MLHLKRGSYLEARQVCMSGLELLDRRLHGHPAHAGLLHALLAGIAYEFDDIGPAVDHIERAMTSVDEYGPADAVVVAYLTQARLQRLRHDEASALAILKEGQALGERRGLRRVTVTLAAEECNDLARAGRYEEARVVATRFGFNQLPSGKTASDLSSDKAFRAASRFLLQQAPRLVVQALGGAIEYCQQRNLAHRWVELLLLRALAHKQVGEWDIALADLQTALAIAAPRQYLRVMLDEANDLRALIDRLDPERLRGSEAAPLARRLQQLMRKPDGQGSIDAQGPAAAMEELTKREVAILKRLESDLSNREIAEAIFISEGTLKWHLHNIYGKLDVKNRSGAMTRARALGML
;
A
#
# COMPACT_ATOMS: atom_id res chain seq x y z
N MET A 1 -6.65 -9.68 -12.04
CA MET A 1 -7.10 -8.28 -12.35
C MET A 1 -8.61 -8.06 -12.20
N LEU A 2 -9.49 -8.80 -12.90
CA LEU A 2 -10.95 -8.58 -12.79
C LEU A 2 -11.47 -8.75 -11.36
N HIS A 3 -11.05 -9.82 -10.66
CA HIS A 3 -11.39 -10.05 -9.26
C HIS A 3 -10.93 -8.91 -8.34
N LEU A 4 -9.71 -8.38 -8.53
CA LEU A 4 -9.23 -7.22 -7.77
C LEU A 4 -10.12 -5.99 -8.01
N LYS A 5 -10.50 -5.70 -9.26
CA LYS A 5 -11.40 -4.57 -9.56
C LYS A 5 -12.77 -4.69 -8.88
N ARG A 6 -13.29 -5.92 -8.73
CA ARG A 6 -14.55 -6.19 -8.02
C ARG A 6 -14.40 -6.23 -6.50
N GLY A 7 -13.17 -6.24 -5.98
CA GLY A 7 -12.94 -6.49 -4.55
C GLY A 7 -13.25 -7.94 -4.16
N SER A 8 -12.77 -8.90 -4.94
CA SER A 8 -12.81 -10.34 -4.66
C SER A 8 -11.38 -10.82 -4.42
N TYR A 9 -10.78 -10.41 -3.29
CA TYR A 9 -9.33 -10.57 -3.07
C TYR A 9 -8.94 -12.00 -2.74
N LEU A 10 -9.82 -12.78 -2.11
CA LEU A 10 -9.61 -14.20 -1.84
C LEU A 10 -9.52 -15.00 -3.17
N GLU A 11 -10.44 -14.77 -4.09
CA GLU A 11 -10.44 -15.37 -5.42
C GLU A 11 -9.25 -14.86 -6.25
N ALA A 12 -8.93 -13.57 -6.15
CA ALA A 12 -7.75 -13.02 -6.81
C ALA A 12 -6.46 -13.69 -6.33
N ARG A 13 -6.32 -13.93 -5.01
CA ARG A 13 -5.18 -14.64 -4.41
C ARG A 13 -5.07 -16.05 -4.97
N GLN A 14 -6.17 -16.80 -4.97
CA GLN A 14 -6.19 -18.17 -5.49
C GLN A 14 -5.76 -18.21 -6.96
N VAL A 15 -6.30 -17.32 -7.80
CA VAL A 15 -5.95 -17.25 -9.23
C VAL A 15 -4.48 -16.87 -9.42
N CYS A 16 -3.93 -15.96 -8.62
CA CYS A 16 -2.51 -15.60 -8.72
C CYS A 16 -1.60 -16.75 -8.30
N MET A 17 -1.94 -17.48 -7.23
CA MET A 17 -1.19 -18.65 -6.77
C MET A 17 -1.19 -19.76 -7.81
N SER A 18 -2.35 -20.15 -8.34
CA SER A 18 -2.45 -21.13 -9.42
C SER A 18 -1.73 -20.67 -10.69
N GLY A 19 -1.71 -19.36 -10.94
CA GLY A 19 -0.94 -18.76 -12.03
C GLY A 19 0.57 -18.96 -11.86
N LEU A 20 1.10 -18.74 -10.65
CA LEU A 20 2.51 -18.98 -10.35
C LEU A 20 2.88 -20.45 -10.51
N GLU A 21 2.06 -21.38 -10.02
CA GLU A 21 2.25 -22.83 -10.19
C GLU A 21 2.25 -23.26 -11.66
N LEU A 22 1.45 -22.59 -12.50
CA LEU A 22 1.43 -22.85 -13.94
C LEU A 22 2.70 -22.32 -14.63
N LEU A 23 3.16 -21.12 -14.25
CA LEU A 23 4.39 -20.53 -14.77
C LEU A 23 5.61 -21.35 -14.40
N ASP A 24 5.66 -21.87 -13.18
CA ASP A 24 6.75 -22.73 -12.72
C ASP A 24 6.83 -24.01 -13.57
N ARG A 25 5.68 -24.67 -13.77
CA ARG A 25 5.58 -25.90 -14.57
C ARG A 25 5.86 -25.72 -16.06
N ARG A 26 5.39 -24.62 -16.67
CA ARG A 26 5.41 -24.44 -18.14
C ARG A 26 6.49 -23.52 -18.67
N LEU A 27 6.95 -22.58 -17.86
CA LEU A 27 7.90 -21.54 -18.24
C LEU A 27 9.08 -21.44 -17.27
N HIS A 28 9.29 -22.45 -16.42
CA HIS A 28 10.36 -22.50 -15.42
C HIS A 28 10.44 -21.23 -14.56
N GLY A 29 9.28 -20.64 -14.24
CA GLY A 29 9.20 -19.45 -13.41
C GLY A 29 9.69 -18.16 -14.09
N HIS A 30 9.51 -18.03 -15.41
CA HIS A 30 9.99 -16.87 -16.18
C HIS A 30 9.73 -15.52 -15.47
N PRO A 31 10.78 -14.72 -15.17
CA PRO A 31 10.71 -13.58 -14.23
C PRO A 31 9.65 -12.53 -14.59
N ALA A 32 9.50 -12.22 -15.88
CA ALA A 32 8.54 -11.21 -16.37
C ALA A 32 7.08 -11.50 -15.97
N HIS A 33 6.66 -12.75 -16.09
CA HIS A 33 5.27 -13.16 -15.83
C HIS A 33 5.02 -13.39 -14.34
N ALA A 34 6.04 -13.91 -13.64
CA ALA A 34 6.00 -14.06 -12.19
C ALA A 34 5.94 -12.70 -11.47
N GLY A 35 6.63 -11.68 -12.01
CA GLY A 35 6.68 -10.33 -11.43
C GLY A 35 5.31 -9.67 -11.26
N LEU A 36 4.45 -9.75 -12.28
CA LEU A 36 3.06 -9.26 -12.18
C LEU A 36 2.30 -9.99 -11.07
N LEU A 37 2.33 -11.33 -11.05
CA LEU A 37 1.58 -12.11 -10.07
C LEU A 37 2.08 -11.87 -8.65
N HIS A 38 3.40 -11.74 -8.47
CA HIS A 38 4.00 -11.36 -7.20
C HIS A 38 3.59 -9.94 -6.77
N ALA A 39 3.57 -8.96 -7.67
CA ALA A 39 3.08 -7.61 -7.32
C ALA A 39 1.62 -7.66 -6.82
N LEU A 40 0.75 -8.42 -7.51
CA LEU A 40 -0.66 -8.56 -7.10
C LEU A 40 -0.80 -9.28 -5.77
N LEU A 41 -0.05 -10.37 -5.55
CA LEU A 41 -0.05 -11.09 -4.27
C LEU A 41 0.49 -10.24 -3.13
N ALA A 42 1.50 -9.40 -3.36
CA ALA A 42 2.00 -8.47 -2.36
C ALA A 42 0.91 -7.49 -1.91
N GLY A 43 0.18 -6.89 -2.87
CA GLY A 43 -0.93 -5.98 -2.55
C GLY A 43 -2.10 -6.66 -1.83
N ILE A 44 -2.42 -7.91 -2.17
CA ILE A 44 -3.46 -8.69 -1.48
C ILE A 44 -3.02 -9.07 -0.07
N ALA A 45 -1.79 -9.57 0.09
CA ALA A 45 -1.23 -9.93 1.39
C ALA A 45 -1.19 -8.71 2.31
N TYR A 46 -0.77 -7.55 1.77
CA TYR A 46 -0.84 -6.28 2.49
C TYR A 46 -2.28 -6.00 2.95
N GLU A 47 -3.29 -6.06 2.07
CA GLU A 47 -4.69 -5.79 2.47
C GLU A 47 -5.19 -6.66 3.63
N PHE A 48 -4.75 -7.91 3.69
CA PHE A 48 -5.09 -8.87 4.75
C PHE A 48 -4.24 -8.74 6.02
N ASP A 49 -3.31 -7.78 6.06
CA ASP A 49 -2.35 -7.57 7.13
C ASP A 49 -1.27 -8.67 7.25
N ASP A 50 -1.07 -9.47 6.19
CA ASP A 50 -0.03 -10.48 6.07
C ASP A 50 1.29 -9.82 5.63
N ILE A 51 1.95 -9.09 6.54
CA ILE A 51 3.10 -8.22 6.22
C ILE A 51 4.33 -8.98 5.72
N GLY A 52 4.68 -10.12 6.32
CA GLY A 52 5.81 -10.95 5.87
C GLY A 52 5.65 -11.41 4.42
N PRO A 53 4.55 -12.12 4.07
CA PRO A 53 4.25 -12.49 2.69
C PRO A 53 4.18 -11.29 1.71
N ALA A 54 3.72 -10.12 2.16
CA ALA A 54 3.71 -8.92 1.34
C ALA A 54 5.13 -8.45 0.99
N VAL A 55 6.07 -8.48 1.95
CA VAL A 55 7.50 -8.17 1.75
C VAL A 55 8.15 -9.18 0.80
N ASP A 56 7.92 -10.47 1.00
CA ASP A 56 8.51 -11.52 0.16
C ASP A 56 8.06 -11.40 -1.30
N HIS A 57 6.77 -11.14 -1.51
CA HIS A 57 6.22 -10.99 -2.85
C HIS A 57 6.68 -9.69 -3.52
N ILE A 58 6.79 -8.57 -2.79
CA ILE A 58 7.29 -7.33 -3.41
C ILE A 58 8.76 -7.47 -3.82
N GLU A 59 9.60 -8.12 -3.00
CA GLU A 59 11.01 -8.40 -3.34
C GLU A 59 11.15 -9.19 -4.65
N ARG A 60 10.29 -10.19 -4.85
CA ARG A 60 10.26 -11.01 -6.07
C ARG A 60 9.68 -10.27 -7.27
N ALA A 61 8.85 -9.24 -7.05
CA ALA A 61 8.20 -8.50 -8.11
C ALA A 61 9.07 -7.40 -8.72
N MET A 62 9.75 -6.60 -7.89
CA MET A 62 10.31 -5.30 -8.29
C MET A 62 11.24 -5.36 -9.51
N THR A 63 12.17 -6.33 -9.53
CA THR A 63 13.14 -6.45 -10.64
C THR A 63 12.45 -6.56 -12.00
N SER A 64 11.38 -7.35 -12.08
CA SER A 64 10.62 -7.51 -13.33
C SER A 64 9.69 -6.33 -13.61
N VAL A 65 9.11 -5.74 -12.56
CA VAL A 65 8.11 -4.68 -12.69
C VAL A 65 8.74 -3.40 -13.23
N ASP A 66 9.94 -3.06 -12.76
CA ASP A 66 10.66 -1.86 -13.17
C ASP A 66 11.00 -1.90 -14.67
N GLU A 67 11.51 -3.04 -15.14
CA GLU A 67 11.93 -3.22 -16.53
C GLU A 67 10.74 -3.40 -17.49
N TYR A 68 9.80 -4.31 -17.17
CA TYR A 68 8.77 -4.75 -18.14
C TYR A 68 7.34 -4.72 -17.60
N GLY A 69 7.13 -4.34 -16.34
CA GLY A 69 5.82 -4.41 -15.70
C GLY A 69 4.76 -3.62 -16.46
N PRO A 70 3.55 -4.17 -16.69
CA PRO A 70 2.43 -3.37 -17.18
C PRO A 70 2.00 -2.34 -16.12
N ALA A 71 1.30 -1.28 -16.54
CA ALA A 71 0.92 -0.18 -15.65
C ALA A 71 0.23 -0.62 -14.34
N ASP A 72 -0.59 -1.67 -14.38
CA ASP A 72 -1.25 -2.20 -13.17
C ASP A 72 -0.26 -2.88 -12.20
N ALA A 73 0.75 -3.58 -12.71
CA ALA A 73 1.78 -4.18 -11.87
C ALA A 73 2.63 -3.09 -11.20
N VAL A 74 3.04 -2.08 -11.97
CA VAL A 74 3.82 -0.94 -11.48
C VAL A 74 3.05 -0.20 -10.39
N VAL A 75 1.78 0.13 -10.63
CA VAL A 75 0.94 0.77 -9.61
C VAL A 75 0.87 -0.06 -8.34
N VAL A 76 0.52 -1.34 -8.42
CA VAL A 76 0.35 -2.16 -7.22
C VAL A 76 1.68 -2.35 -6.47
N ALA A 77 2.78 -2.57 -7.19
CA ALA A 77 4.09 -2.76 -6.59
C ALA A 77 4.55 -1.52 -5.82
N TYR A 78 4.60 -0.36 -6.47
CA TYR A 78 5.06 0.89 -5.84
C TYR A 78 4.14 1.35 -4.71
N LEU A 79 2.80 1.21 -4.85
CA LEU A 79 1.88 1.51 -3.75
C LEU A 79 2.13 0.59 -2.55
N THR A 80 2.30 -0.72 -2.79
CA THR A 80 2.53 -1.69 -1.71
C THR A 80 3.87 -1.45 -1.03
N GLN A 81 4.92 -1.14 -1.79
CA GLN A 81 6.24 -0.85 -1.24
C GLN A 81 6.22 0.44 -0.39
N ALA A 82 5.57 1.51 -0.86
CA ALA A 82 5.40 2.74 -0.09
C ALA A 82 4.60 2.51 1.20
N ARG A 83 3.50 1.75 1.10
CA ARG A 83 2.67 1.31 2.23
C ARG A 83 3.48 0.56 3.29
N LEU A 84 4.32 -0.38 2.89
CA LEU A 84 5.19 -1.14 3.79
C LEU A 84 6.20 -0.23 4.53
N GLN A 85 6.71 0.83 3.88
CA GLN A 85 7.57 1.80 4.58
C GLN A 85 6.79 2.64 5.60
N ARG A 86 5.55 3.04 5.28
CA ARG A 86 4.70 3.77 6.24
C ARG A 86 4.48 2.97 7.52
N LEU A 87 4.32 1.65 7.43
CA LEU A 87 4.19 0.77 8.59
C LEU A 87 5.45 0.74 9.48
N ARG A 88 6.61 1.02 8.90
CA ARG A 88 7.88 1.15 9.63
C ARG A 88 8.10 2.56 10.16
N HIS A 89 7.08 3.43 10.07
CA HIS A 89 7.15 4.87 10.38
C HIS A 89 8.21 5.63 9.56
N ASP A 90 8.56 5.12 8.38
CA ASP A 90 9.49 5.78 7.46
C ASP A 90 8.72 6.50 6.34
N GLU A 91 8.12 7.64 6.70
CA GLU A 91 7.36 8.48 5.76
C GLU A 91 8.23 9.02 4.63
N ALA A 92 9.50 9.31 4.91
CA ALA A 92 10.42 9.86 3.92
C ALA A 92 10.69 8.83 2.80
N SER A 93 10.98 7.58 3.16
CA SER A 93 11.15 6.50 2.19
C SER A 93 9.86 6.17 1.46
N ALA A 94 8.70 6.20 2.15
CA ALA A 94 7.41 5.98 1.51
C ALA A 94 7.15 7.00 0.38
N LEU A 95 7.35 8.29 0.65
CA LEU A 95 7.19 9.36 -0.34
C LEU A 95 8.24 9.25 -1.46
N ALA A 96 9.47 8.86 -1.14
CA ALA A 96 10.52 8.66 -2.14
C ALA A 96 10.15 7.55 -3.14
N ILE A 97 9.61 6.42 -2.66
CA ILE A 97 9.13 5.32 -3.50
C ILE A 97 8.01 5.79 -4.43
N LEU A 98 7.03 6.54 -3.92
CA LEU A 98 5.95 7.07 -4.75
C LEU A 98 6.48 7.98 -5.87
N LYS A 99 7.44 8.86 -5.56
CA LYS A 99 8.08 9.74 -6.55
C LYS A 99 8.91 8.96 -7.57
N GLU A 100 9.61 7.91 -7.16
CA GLU A 100 10.35 7.03 -8.05
C GLU A 100 9.41 6.35 -9.07
N GLY A 101 8.30 5.80 -8.60
CA GLY A 101 7.30 5.19 -9.48
C GLY A 101 6.61 6.20 -10.40
N GLN A 102 6.40 7.45 -9.95
CA GLN A 102 5.92 8.54 -10.81
C GLN A 102 6.91 8.82 -11.94
N ALA A 103 8.19 8.95 -11.63
CA ALA A 103 9.25 9.17 -12.61
C ALA A 103 9.38 8.00 -13.59
N LEU A 104 9.24 6.75 -13.11
CA LEU A 104 9.17 5.57 -13.98
C LEU A 104 7.97 5.66 -14.94
N GLY A 105 6.80 6.04 -14.41
CA GLY A 105 5.59 6.26 -15.20
C GLY A 105 5.79 7.31 -16.29
N GLU A 106 6.43 8.44 -15.97
CA GLU A 106 6.75 9.50 -16.94
C GLU A 106 7.73 9.01 -18.02
N ARG A 107 8.85 8.37 -17.61
CA ARG A 107 9.85 7.83 -18.55
C ARG A 107 9.26 6.81 -19.52
N ARG A 108 8.29 6.00 -19.08
CA ARG A 108 7.64 4.96 -19.89
C ARG A 108 6.35 5.42 -20.58
N GLY A 109 5.96 6.70 -20.45
CA GLY A 109 4.71 7.22 -21.02
C GLY A 109 3.43 6.64 -20.39
N LEU A 110 3.52 6.07 -19.20
CA LEU A 110 2.43 5.42 -18.49
C LEU A 110 1.69 6.43 -17.60
N ARG A 111 0.93 7.36 -18.20
CA ARG A 111 0.21 8.43 -17.47
C ARG A 111 -0.62 7.92 -16.28
N ARG A 112 -1.24 6.75 -16.41
CA ARG A 112 -2.03 6.13 -15.32
C ARG A 112 -1.20 5.83 -14.09
N VAL A 113 0.05 5.40 -14.26
CA VAL A 113 0.98 5.14 -13.16
C VAL A 113 1.29 6.45 -12.44
N THR A 114 1.73 7.47 -13.19
CA THR A 114 2.09 8.78 -12.63
C THR A 114 0.93 9.40 -11.84
N VAL A 115 -0.27 9.45 -12.42
CA VAL A 115 -1.44 10.04 -11.75
C VAL A 115 -1.84 9.24 -10.51
N THR A 116 -1.79 7.90 -10.57
CA THR A 116 -2.20 7.06 -9.43
C THR A 116 -1.23 7.16 -8.26
N LEU A 117 0.08 7.22 -8.53
CA LEU A 117 1.09 7.34 -7.48
C LEU A 117 1.14 8.76 -6.90
N ALA A 118 0.91 9.79 -7.72
CA ALA A 118 0.73 11.16 -7.23
C ALA A 118 -0.52 11.31 -6.35
N ALA A 119 -1.61 10.59 -6.68
CA ALA A 119 -2.81 10.56 -5.85
C ALA A 119 -2.54 9.98 -4.45
N GLU A 120 -1.75 8.91 -4.35
CA GLU A 120 -1.34 8.37 -3.05
C GLU A 120 -0.37 9.31 -2.31
N GLU A 121 0.57 9.95 -3.02
CA GLU A 121 1.46 10.96 -2.42
C GLU A 121 0.66 12.11 -1.79
N CYS A 122 -0.33 12.62 -2.52
CA CYS A 122 -1.23 13.67 -2.02
C CYS A 122 -2.00 13.21 -0.76
N ASN A 123 -2.47 11.97 -0.75
CA ASN A 123 -3.18 11.41 0.40
C ASN A 123 -2.27 11.24 1.61
N ASP A 124 -1.02 10.79 1.41
CA ASP A 124 -0.06 10.60 2.49
C ASP A 124 0.34 11.92 3.13
N LEU A 125 0.62 12.94 2.30
CA LEU A 125 0.91 14.29 2.79
C LEU A 125 -0.29 14.88 3.54
N ALA A 126 -1.52 14.68 3.05
CA ALA A 126 -2.74 15.12 3.75
C ALA A 126 -2.93 14.41 5.10
N ARG A 127 -2.67 13.09 5.16
CA ARG A 127 -2.72 12.29 6.40
C ARG A 127 -1.71 12.75 7.44
N ALA A 128 -0.49 13.05 7.00
CA ALA A 128 0.59 13.52 7.86
C ALA A 128 0.43 15.00 8.28
N GLY A 129 -0.65 15.68 7.86
CA GLY A 129 -0.86 17.10 8.13
C GLY A 129 0.07 18.05 7.36
N ARG A 130 0.82 17.53 6.38
CA ARG A 130 1.74 18.30 5.50
C ARG A 130 0.96 18.94 4.35
N TYR A 131 -0.04 19.76 4.70
CA TYR A 131 -1.04 20.27 3.76
C TYR A 131 -0.46 21.15 2.64
N GLU A 132 0.58 21.93 2.91
CA GLU A 132 1.20 22.76 1.86
C GLU A 132 1.86 21.92 0.78
N GLU A 133 2.54 20.84 1.16
CA GLU A 133 3.12 19.90 0.21
C GLU A 133 2.03 19.12 -0.53
N ALA A 134 0.97 18.69 0.19
CA ALA A 134 -0.19 18.06 -0.44
C ALA A 134 -0.84 18.99 -1.48
N ARG A 135 -0.94 20.30 -1.18
CA ARG A 135 -1.51 21.31 -2.08
C ARG A 135 -0.68 21.49 -3.35
N VAL A 136 0.65 21.39 -3.28
CA VAL A 136 1.53 21.41 -4.46
C VAL A 136 1.20 20.24 -5.39
N VAL A 137 1.13 19.01 -4.83
CA VAL A 137 0.78 17.81 -5.61
C VAL A 137 -0.64 17.92 -6.17
N ALA A 138 -1.60 18.32 -5.34
CA ALA A 138 -3.00 18.49 -5.73
C ALA A 138 -3.18 19.51 -6.85
N THR A 139 -2.45 20.63 -6.82
CA THR A 139 -2.51 21.64 -7.88
C THR A 139 -1.89 21.12 -9.18
N ARG A 140 -0.74 20.43 -9.09
CA ARG A 140 -0.05 19.88 -10.26
C ARG A 140 -0.88 18.84 -11.01
N PHE A 141 -1.62 18.00 -10.29
CA PHE A 141 -2.37 16.88 -10.87
C PHE A 141 -3.88 17.09 -10.91
N GLY A 142 -4.39 18.23 -10.43
CA GLY A 142 -5.81 18.57 -10.44
C GLY A 142 -6.65 17.87 -9.35
N PHE A 143 -6.05 17.51 -8.21
CA PHE A 143 -6.75 16.96 -7.05
C PHE A 143 -7.31 18.04 -6.12
N ASN A 144 -7.11 19.32 -6.42
CA ASN A 144 -7.64 20.43 -5.63
C ASN A 144 -9.13 20.71 -5.90
N GLN A 145 -9.76 19.97 -6.81
CA GLN A 145 -11.16 20.11 -7.17
C GLN A 145 -11.79 18.73 -7.34
N LEU A 146 -13.08 18.61 -6.99
CA LEU A 146 -13.84 17.40 -7.26
C LEU A 146 -14.33 17.41 -8.72
N PRO A 147 -14.12 16.33 -9.48
CA PRO A 147 -14.63 16.20 -10.84
C PRO A 147 -16.13 16.52 -10.94
N SER A 148 -16.48 17.55 -11.69
CA SER A 148 -17.86 17.93 -11.98
C SER A 148 -18.40 17.13 -13.17
N GLY A 149 -18.96 15.94 -12.92
CA GLY A 149 -19.65 15.15 -13.96
C GLY A 149 -19.87 13.67 -13.64
N LYS A 150 -20.67 12.97 -14.48
CA LYS A 150 -20.87 11.49 -14.44
C LYS A 150 -19.61 10.70 -14.89
N THR A 151 -18.42 11.14 -14.49
CA THR A 151 -17.11 10.56 -14.89
C THR A 151 -16.62 9.49 -13.90
N ALA A 152 -17.54 8.75 -13.28
CA ALA A 152 -17.22 7.52 -12.54
C ALA A 152 -16.76 6.36 -13.46
N SER A 153 -16.74 6.57 -14.79
CA SER A 153 -16.41 5.53 -15.78
C SER A 153 -14.92 5.36 -16.06
N ASP A 154 -14.05 6.34 -15.75
CA ASP A 154 -12.59 6.21 -15.97
C ASP A 154 -11.87 5.86 -14.65
N LEU A 155 -11.03 4.83 -14.70
CA LEU A 155 -10.23 4.35 -13.56
C LEU A 155 -9.22 5.40 -13.09
N SER A 156 -8.71 6.24 -14.01
CA SER A 156 -7.84 7.38 -13.69
C SER A 156 -8.60 8.53 -13.04
N SER A 157 -9.86 8.74 -13.46
CA SER A 157 -10.79 9.72 -12.86
C SER A 157 -11.14 9.34 -11.42
N ASP A 158 -11.27 8.05 -11.12
CA ASP A 158 -11.60 7.59 -9.77
C ASP A 158 -10.49 7.76 -8.73
N LYS A 159 -9.23 7.44 -9.08
CA LYS A 159 -8.11 7.65 -8.15
C LYS A 159 -7.93 9.14 -7.85
N ALA A 160 -8.08 9.99 -8.87
CA ALA A 160 -8.08 11.44 -8.72
C ALA A 160 -9.24 11.92 -7.84
N PHE A 161 -10.46 11.40 -8.06
CA PHE A 161 -11.63 11.72 -7.24
C PHE A 161 -11.44 11.38 -5.76
N ARG A 162 -10.83 10.24 -5.45
CA ARG A 162 -10.51 9.84 -4.07
C ARG A 162 -9.44 10.73 -3.44
N ALA A 163 -8.38 11.05 -4.20
CA ALA A 163 -7.36 11.97 -3.72
C ALA A 163 -7.92 13.36 -3.45
N ALA A 164 -8.77 13.87 -4.35
CA ALA A 164 -9.45 15.14 -4.16
C ALA A 164 -10.37 15.12 -2.94
N SER A 165 -11.14 14.05 -2.76
CA SER A 165 -12.01 13.87 -1.58
C SER A 165 -11.22 13.89 -0.27
N ARG A 166 -10.07 13.20 -0.23
CA ARG A 166 -9.19 13.16 0.96
C ARG A 166 -8.54 14.52 1.22
N PHE A 167 -8.01 15.18 0.20
CA PHE A 167 -7.40 16.50 0.30
C PHE A 167 -8.39 17.57 0.76
N LEU A 168 -9.60 17.57 0.18
CA LEU A 168 -10.66 18.53 0.50
C LEU A 168 -11.39 18.20 1.80
N LEU A 169 -11.18 17.02 2.39
CA LEU A 169 -11.83 16.61 3.63
C LEU A 169 -11.71 17.71 4.69
N GLN A 170 -10.50 18.19 4.97
CA GLN A 170 -10.21 19.20 5.99
C GLN A 170 -10.67 20.63 5.61
N GLN A 171 -10.80 20.94 4.32
CA GLN A 171 -11.06 22.30 3.84
C GLN A 171 -12.55 22.54 3.55
N ALA A 172 -13.23 21.52 3.02
CA ALA A 172 -14.60 21.60 2.53
C ALA A 172 -15.34 20.27 2.76
N PRO A 173 -15.52 19.81 4.01
CA PRO A 173 -16.10 18.49 4.30
C PRO A 173 -17.54 18.35 3.78
N ARG A 174 -18.34 19.43 3.78
CA ARG A 174 -19.69 19.43 3.21
C ARG A 174 -19.71 19.16 1.71
N LEU A 175 -18.73 19.70 0.97
CA LEU A 175 -18.59 19.46 -0.47
C LEU A 175 -18.24 17.99 -0.74
N VAL A 176 -17.36 17.41 0.09
CA VAL A 176 -16.98 15.99 0.00
C VAL A 176 -18.19 15.09 0.22
N VAL A 177 -19.01 15.33 1.25
CA VAL A 177 -20.26 14.59 1.49
C VAL A 177 -21.17 14.59 0.25
N GLN A 178 -21.40 15.76 -0.34
CA GLN A 178 -22.27 15.91 -1.51
C GLN A 178 -21.71 15.16 -2.74
N ALA A 179 -20.40 15.20 -2.94
CA ALA A 179 -19.77 14.55 -4.09
C ALA A 179 -19.70 13.03 -3.98
N LEU A 180 -19.54 12.48 -2.77
CA LEU A 180 -19.36 11.03 -2.55
C LEU A 180 -20.63 10.20 -2.80
N GLY A 181 -21.83 10.79 -2.69
CA GLY A 181 -23.10 10.07 -2.82
C GLY A 181 -23.22 9.26 -4.12
N GLY A 182 -23.10 9.93 -5.27
CA GLY A 182 -23.21 9.26 -6.58
C GLY A 182 -22.09 8.25 -6.86
N ALA A 183 -20.89 8.48 -6.32
CA ALA A 183 -19.77 7.55 -6.45
C ALA A 183 -19.99 6.27 -5.62
N ILE A 184 -20.58 6.38 -4.43
CA ILE A 184 -20.95 5.25 -3.57
C ILE A 184 -22.04 4.41 -4.23
N GLU A 185 -23.09 5.05 -4.74
CA GLU A 185 -24.17 4.36 -5.48
C GLU A 185 -23.63 3.62 -6.71
N TYR A 186 -22.71 4.25 -7.46
CA TYR A 186 -22.05 3.63 -8.60
C TYR A 186 -21.29 2.35 -8.20
N CYS A 187 -20.58 2.36 -7.06
CA CYS A 187 -19.83 1.21 -6.56
C CYS A 187 -20.74 0.07 -6.10
N GLN A 188 -21.85 0.42 -5.44
CA GLN A 188 -22.86 -0.53 -5.02
C GLN A 188 -23.48 -1.26 -6.23
N GLN A 189 -23.93 -0.52 -7.24
CA GLN A 189 -24.55 -1.08 -8.45
C GLN A 189 -23.62 -2.00 -9.25
N ARG A 190 -22.31 -1.73 -9.24
CA ARG A 190 -21.30 -2.49 -9.99
C ARG A 190 -20.54 -3.51 -9.17
N ASN A 191 -20.89 -3.67 -7.89
CA ASN A 191 -20.21 -4.56 -6.95
C ASN A 191 -18.68 -4.32 -6.91
N LEU A 192 -18.27 -3.05 -6.76
CA LEU A 192 -16.87 -2.64 -6.60
C LEU A 192 -16.53 -2.56 -5.11
N ALA A 193 -16.54 -3.72 -4.42
CA ALA A 193 -16.65 -3.78 -2.96
C ALA A 193 -15.51 -3.05 -2.20
N HIS A 194 -14.25 -3.22 -2.63
CA HIS A 194 -13.12 -2.57 -1.96
C HIS A 194 -13.19 -1.04 -2.08
N ARG A 195 -13.48 -0.53 -3.30
CA ARG A 195 -13.70 0.90 -3.53
C ARG A 195 -14.89 1.42 -2.73
N TRP A 196 -15.97 0.65 -2.64
CA TRP A 196 -17.15 1.03 -1.86
C TRP A 196 -16.80 1.27 -0.39
N VAL A 197 -16.03 0.36 0.22
CA VAL A 197 -15.52 0.53 1.60
C VAL A 197 -14.71 1.81 1.72
N GLU A 198 -13.73 2.03 0.85
CA GLU A 198 -12.88 3.23 0.88
C GLU A 198 -13.69 4.54 0.78
N LEU A 199 -14.70 4.60 -0.11
CA LEU A 199 -15.56 5.77 -0.24
C LEU A 199 -16.48 5.98 0.98
N LEU A 200 -16.99 4.89 1.57
CA LEU A 200 -17.76 4.97 2.82
C LEU A 200 -16.91 5.50 3.98
N LEU A 201 -15.64 5.07 4.08
CA LEU A 201 -14.73 5.60 5.09
C LEU A 201 -14.47 7.09 4.90
N LEU A 202 -14.21 7.54 3.66
CA LEU A 202 -14.06 8.98 3.37
C LEU A 202 -15.32 9.78 3.69
N ARG A 203 -16.52 9.25 3.38
CA ARG A 203 -17.79 9.91 3.68
C ARG A 203 -18.06 9.95 5.18
N ALA A 204 -17.77 8.87 5.91
CA ALA A 204 -17.84 8.82 7.36
C ALA A 204 -16.95 9.88 8.02
N LEU A 205 -15.71 10.01 7.54
CA LEU A 205 -14.80 11.05 8.01
C LEU A 205 -15.32 12.46 7.70
N ALA A 206 -15.96 12.67 6.54
CA ALA A 206 -16.53 13.96 6.17
C ALA A 206 -17.74 14.32 7.05
N HIS A 207 -18.68 13.39 7.25
CA HIS A 207 -19.81 13.56 8.17
C HIS A 207 -19.35 13.81 9.61
N LYS A 208 -18.29 13.11 10.06
CA LYS A 208 -17.65 13.37 11.37
C LYS A 208 -17.24 14.82 11.51
N GLN A 209 -16.60 15.41 10.49
CA GLN A 209 -16.16 16.80 10.52
C GLN A 209 -17.32 17.81 10.44
N VAL A 210 -18.42 17.46 9.77
CA VAL A 210 -19.63 18.29 9.75
C VAL A 210 -20.43 18.19 11.06
N GLY A 211 -20.20 17.16 11.87
CA GLY A 211 -20.91 16.90 13.12
C GLY A 211 -22.10 15.95 12.99
N GLU A 212 -22.28 15.31 11.83
CA GLU A 212 -23.36 14.37 11.53
C GLU A 212 -22.96 12.94 11.96
N TRP A 213 -22.80 12.75 13.27
CA TRP A 213 -22.23 11.54 13.86
C TRP A 213 -23.03 10.27 13.57
N ASP A 214 -24.36 10.34 13.55
CA ASP A 214 -25.21 9.18 13.27
C ASP A 214 -24.98 8.64 11.85
N ILE A 215 -24.87 9.54 10.86
CA ILE A 215 -24.58 9.16 9.47
C ILE A 215 -23.16 8.62 9.35
N ALA A 216 -22.19 9.27 10.01
CA ALA A 216 -20.80 8.81 10.02
C ALA A 216 -20.66 7.39 10.61
N LEU A 217 -21.37 7.09 11.69
CA LEU A 217 -21.39 5.76 12.30
C LEU A 217 -22.10 4.74 11.40
N ALA A 218 -23.20 5.11 10.74
CA ALA A 218 -23.89 4.23 9.79
C ALA A 218 -23.01 3.87 8.58
N ASP A 219 -22.25 4.83 8.05
CA ASP A 219 -21.27 4.59 6.98
C ASP A 219 -20.17 3.63 7.43
N LEU A 220 -19.61 3.84 8.62
CA LEU A 220 -18.59 2.94 9.18
C LEU A 220 -19.14 1.53 9.40
N GLN A 221 -20.36 1.39 9.93
CA GLN A 221 -21.02 0.10 10.11
C GLN A 221 -21.23 -0.63 8.78
N THR A 222 -21.66 0.10 7.74
CA THR A 222 -21.81 -0.45 6.38
C THR A 222 -20.47 -0.90 5.82
N ALA A 223 -19.42 -0.09 5.98
CA ALA A 223 -18.07 -0.42 5.56
C ALA A 223 -17.55 -1.71 6.22
N LEU A 224 -17.76 -1.85 7.53
CA LEU A 224 -17.38 -3.05 8.29
C LEU A 224 -18.14 -4.30 7.82
N ALA A 225 -19.44 -4.18 7.53
CA ALA A 225 -20.25 -5.29 7.03
C ALA A 225 -19.80 -5.79 5.65
N ILE A 226 -19.31 -4.88 4.79
CA ILE A 226 -18.75 -5.26 3.47
C ILE A 226 -17.35 -5.88 3.62
N ALA A 227 -16.52 -5.29 4.50
CA ALA A 227 -15.13 -5.66 4.70
C ALA A 227 -14.95 -7.02 5.40
N ALA A 228 -15.76 -7.31 6.42
CA ALA A 228 -15.60 -8.49 7.27
C ALA A 228 -15.59 -9.83 6.50
N PRO A 229 -16.60 -10.18 5.68
CA PRO A 229 -16.58 -11.45 4.93
C PRO A 229 -15.48 -11.51 3.86
N ARG A 230 -14.92 -10.35 3.47
CA ARG A 230 -13.84 -10.22 2.48
C ARG A 230 -12.45 -10.14 3.11
N GLN A 231 -12.39 -10.12 4.44
CA GLN A 231 -11.15 -10.03 5.23
C GLN A 231 -10.33 -8.76 4.96
N TYR A 232 -10.97 -7.68 4.51
CA TYR A 232 -10.27 -6.40 4.37
C TYR A 232 -9.88 -5.86 5.74
N LEU A 233 -8.65 -5.40 5.85
CA LEU A 233 -8.15 -4.88 7.11
C LEU A 233 -7.34 -3.60 6.91
N ARG A 234 -6.38 -3.56 5.97
CA ARG A 234 -5.55 -2.37 5.77
C ARG A 234 -6.29 -1.16 5.22
N VAL A 235 -7.35 -1.33 4.43
CA VAL A 235 -8.20 -0.20 4.03
C VAL A 235 -8.76 0.59 5.21
N MET A 236 -8.93 -0.05 6.38
CA MET A 236 -9.35 0.61 7.62
C MET A 236 -8.18 0.95 8.53
N LEU A 237 -7.18 0.07 8.69
CA LEU A 237 -6.05 0.31 9.57
C LEU A 237 -5.17 1.48 9.10
N ASP A 238 -5.00 1.66 7.80
CA ASP A 238 -4.24 2.77 7.23
C ASP A 238 -4.95 4.13 7.48
N GLU A 239 -6.23 4.09 7.86
CA GLU A 239 -7.10 5.22 8.19
C GLU A 239 -7.41 5.28 9.70
N ALA A 240 -6.80 4.40 10.52
CA ALA A 240 -7.20 4.18 11.91
C ALA A 240 -7.16 5.44 12.77
N ASN A 241 -6.13 6.27 12.61
CA ASN A 241 -5.97 7.50 13.39
C ASN A 241 -7.17 8.44 13.20
N ASP A 242 -7.62 8.62 11.96
CA ASP A 242 -8.76 9.47 11.65
C ASP A 242 -10.10 8.83 12.04
N LEU A 243 -10.19 7.49 11.98
CA LEU A 243 -11.39 6.73 12.33
C LEU A 243 -11.54 6.50 13.83
N ARG A 244 -10.52 6.78 14.66
CA ARG A 244 -10.49 6.45 16.09
C ARG A 244 -11.74 6.87 16.85
N ALA A 245 -12.14 8.13 16.70
CA ALA A 245 -13.31 8.68 17.38
C ALA A 245 -14.63 8.01 16.97
N LEU A 246 -14.72 7.50 15.74
CA LEU A 246 -15.90 6.74 15.28
C LEU A 246 -15.86 5.31 15.82
N ILE A 247 -14.69 4.66 15.79
CA ILE A 247 -14.48 3.30 16.27
C ILE A 247 -14.74 3.17 17.77
N ASP A 248 -14.32 4.16 18.57
CA ASP A 248 -14.58 4.20 20.01
C ASP A 248 -16.07 4.40 20.33
N ARG A 249 -16.84 5.00 19.41
CA ARG A 249 -18.29 5.23 19.54
C ARG A 249 -19.14 4.13 18.91
N LEU A 250 -18.52 3.09 18.34
CA LEU A 250 -19.27 1.94 17.82
C LEU A 250 -19.94 1.22 18.99
N ASP A 251 -21.26 1.21 18.96
CA ASP A 251 -22.08 0.47 19.92
C ASP A 251 -22.01 -1.05 19.63
N PRO A 252 -21.44 -1.86 20.55
CA PRO A 252 -21.39 -3.30 20.40
C PRO A 252 -22.78 -3.96 20.28
N GLU A 253 -23.81 -3.36 20.87
CA GLU A 253 -25.19 -3.88 20.80
C GLU A 253 -25.77 -3.72 19.39
N ARG A 254 -25.49 -2.60 18.70
CA ARG A 254 -25.89 -2.40 17.30
C ARG A 254 -25.19 -3.35 16.34
N LEU A 255 -24.04 -3.88 16.72
CA LEU A 255 -23.28 -4.86 15.94
C LEU A 255 -23.62 -6.30 16.32
N ARG A 256 -24.40 -6.54 17.37
CA ARG A 256 -24.70 -7.89 17.86
C ARG A 256 -25.39 -8.73 16.77
N GLY A 257 -24.83 -9.90 16.47
CA GLY A 257 -25.33 -10.78 15.41
C GLY A 257 -24.94 -10.38 13.98
N SER A 258 -24.28 -9.24 13.78
CA SER A 258 -23.76 -8.82 12.47
C SER A 258 -22.39 -9.43 12.16
N GLU A 259 -22.14 -9.74 10.89
CA GLU A 259 -20.81 -10.13 10.38
C GLU A 259 -19.74 -9.06 10.63
N ALA A 260 -20.14 -7.80 10.87
CA ALA A 260 -19.25 -6.70 11.20
C ALA A 260 -18.63 -6.79 12.62
N ALA A 261 -19.26 -7.50 13.56
CA ALA A 261 -18.86 -7.48 14.97
C ALA A 261 -17.45 -8.03 15.27
N PRO A 262 -16.98 -9.13 14.64
CA PRO A 262 -15.62 -9.63 14.85
C PRO A 262 -14.56 -8.63 14.37
N LEU A 263 -14.77 -8.04 13.19
CA LEU A 263 -13.85 -7.06 12.62
C LEU A 263 -13.81 -5.77 13.45
N ALA A 264 -14.97 -5.25 13.87
CA ALA A 264 -15.04 -4.08 14.75
C ALA A 264 -14.26 -4.29 16.06
N ARG A 265 -14.43 -5.46 16.70
CA ARG A 265 -13.66 -5.82 17.90
C ARG A 265 -12.17 -5.91 17.64
N ARG A 266 -11.76 -6.52 16.51
CA ARG A 266 -10.35 -6.59 16.10
C ARG A 266 -9.75 -5.19 15.93
N LEU A 267 -10.44 -4.28 15.26
CA LEU A 267 -9.99 -2.88 15.10
C LEU A 267 -9.86 -2.18 16.46
N GLN A 268 -10.87 -2.27 17.33
CA GLN A 268 -10.81 -1.70 18.68
C GLN A 268 -9.65 -2.25 19.51
N GLN A 269 -9.34 -3.55 19.39
CA GLN A 269 -8.20 -4.18 20.07
C GLN A 269 -6.87 -3.68 19.53
N LEU A 270 -6.70 -3.63 18.21
CA LEU A 270 -5.47 -3.15 17.56
C LEU A 270 -5.20 -1.68 17.87
N MET A 271 -6.27 -0.87 17.97
CA MET A 271 -6.16 0.57 18.25
C MET A 271 -6.01 0.87 19.74
N ARG A 272 -6.41 -0.02 20.64
CA ARG A 272 -6.26 0.17 22.10
C ARG A 272 -4.81 0.10 22.59
N LYS A 273 -3.86 -0.38 21.79
CA LYS A 273 -2.44 -0.28 22.14
C LYS A 273 -2.02 1.20 22.13
N PRO A 274 -1.51 1.75 23.25
CA PRO A 274 -1.03 3.13 23.28
C PRO A 274 0.21 3.26 22.38
N ASP A 275 0.42 4.46 21.84
CA ASP A 275 1.66 4.87 21.21
C ASP A 275 2.83 4.66 22.19
N GLY A 276 3.58 3.57 22.00
CA GLY A 276 4.70 3.17 22.85
C GLY A 276 4.83 1.65 22.94
N GLN A 277 5.90 1.10 22.38
CA GLN A 277 6.16 -0.34 22.20
C GLN A 277 5.26 -1.04 21.16
N GLY A 278 5.38 -0.62 19.91
CA GLY A 278 5.54 -1.59 18.82
C GLY A 278 6.98 -2.07 18.81
N SER A 279 7.42 -2.80 19.85
CA SER A 279 8.52 -3.72 19.65
C SER A 279 8.06 -4.66 18.56
N ILE A 280 8.86 -4.76 17.50
CA ILE A 280 8.86 -5.94 16.67
C ILE A 280 9.22 -7.06 17.64
N ASP A 281 8.21 -7.71 18.21
CA ASP A 281 8.35 -8.97 18.93
C ASP A 281 8.73 -10.00 17.87
N ALA A 282 10.01 -9.95 17.51
CA ALA A 282 10.78 -11.05 17.00
C ALA A 282 10.80 -12.11 18.10
N GLN A 283 9.73 -12.90 18.19
CA GLN A 283 9.68 -14.13 18.95
C GLN A 283 8.59 -15.05 18.37
N GLY A 284 8.93 -15.60 17.19
CA GLY A 284 8.49 -16.91 16.69
C GLY A 284 9.75 -17.70 16.29
N PRO A 285 9.76 -19.03 16.44
CA PRO A 285 10.93 -19.80 16.85
C PRO A 285 11.99 -20.01 15.76
N ALA A 286 13.25 -19.97 16.21
CA ALA A 286 14.48 -20.43 15.54
C ALA A 286 14.82 -19.77 14.19
N ALA A 287 15.82 -18.87 14.26
CA ALA A 287 16.57 -18.36 13.13
C ALA A 287 17.15 -19.52 12.29
N ALA A 288 16.44 -19.87 11.22
CA ALA A 288 17.11 -20.22 9.98
C ALA A 288 17.57 -18.89 9.38
N MET A 289 18.88 -18.74 9.23
CA MET A 289 19.49 -17.58 8.57
C MET A 289 18.87 -17.47 7.17
N GLU A 290 17.98 -16.51 6.95
CA GLU A 290 17.35 -16.31 5.64
C GLU A 290 18.45 -16.06 4.60
N GLU A 291 18.54 -16.92 3.59
CA GLU A 291 19.54 -16.78 2.53
C GLU A 291 19.33 -15.46 1.77
N LEU A 292 20.43 -14.74 1.54
CA LEU A 292 20.40 -13.52 0.73
C LEU A 292 19.90 -13.83 -0.69
N THR A 293 19.00 -12.98 -1.19
CA THR A 293 18.52 -13.08 -2.57
C THR A 293 19.64 -12.80 -3.58
N LYS A 294 19.50 -13.27 -4.82
CA LYS A 294 20.49 -13.03 -5.89
C LYS A 294 20.79 -11.53 -6.11
N ARG A 295 19.79 -10.67 -5.92
CA ARG A 295 19.91 -9.20 -6.02
C ARG A 295 20.72 -8.65 -4.85
N GLU A 296 20.44 -9.10 -3.63
CA GLU A 296 21.20 -8.75 -2.43
C GLU A 296 22.66 -9.22 -2.53
N VAL A 297 22.92 -10.43 -3.05
CA VAL A 297 24.29 -10.91 -3.33
C VAL A 297 24.98 -10.06 -4.40
N ALA A 298 24.27 -9.64 -5.46
CA ALA A 298 24.83 -8.75 -6.47
C ALA A 298 25.17 -7.36 -5.91
N ILE A 299 24.35 -6.84 -4.99
CA ILE A 299 24.61 -5.60 -4.25
C ILE A 299 25.80 -5.79 -3.31
N LEU A 300 25.86 -6.90 -2.56
CA LEU A 300 26.94 -7.25 -1.64
C LEU A 300 28.29 -7.36 -2.36
N LYS A 301 28.33 -7.96 -3.55
CA LYS A 301 29.54 -8.02 -4.40
C LYS A 301 29.99 -6.64 -4.88
N ARG A 302 29.06 -5.72 -5.11
CA ARG A 302 29.37 -4.33 -5.49
C ARG A 302 29.80 -3.49 -4.29
N LEU A 303 29.37 -3.83 -3.08
CA LEU A 303 29.87 -3.20 -1.85
C LEU A 303 31.34 -3.51 -1.55
N GLU A 304 31.92 -4.52 -2.21
CA GLU A 304 33.35 -4.81 -2.11
C GLU A 304 34.23 -3.75 -2.77
N SER A 305 33.71 -3.06 -3.79
CA SER A 305 34.39 -1.92 -4.41
C SER A 305 34.25 -0.66 -3.56
N ASP A 306 35.20 0.27 -3.61
CA ASP A 306 35.15 1.55 -2.89
C ASP A 306 34.09 2.53 -3.41
N LEU A 307 33.13 2.06 -4.22
CA LEU A 307 32.03 2.86 -4.73
C LEU A 307 31.13 3.34 -3.59
N SER A 308 30.69 4.59 -3.71
CA SER A 308 29.67 5.20 -2.88
C SER A 308 28.30 4.57 -3.13
N ASN A 309 27.37 4.71 -2.19
CA ASN A 309 25.99 4.24 -2.38
C ASN A 309 25.35 4.83 -3.63
N ARG A 310 25.69 6.07 -3.98
CA ARG A 310 25.20 6.72 -5.19
C ARG A 310 25.73 6.03 -6.45
N GLU A 311 27.03 5.77 -6.52
CA GLU A 311 27.66 5.11 -7.68
C GLU A 311 27.22 3.65 -7.83
N ILE A 312 27.03 2.94 -6.71
CA ILE A 312 26.48 1.58 -6.72
C ILE A 312 25.05 1.63 -7.27
N ALA A 313 24.22 2.56 -6.78
CA ALA A 313 22.84 2.71 -7.21
C ALA A 313 22.75 3.01 -8.72
N GLU A 314 23.57 3.94 -9.22
CA GLU A 314 23.70 4.26 -10.65
C GLU A 314 24.15 3.01 -11.45
N ALA A 315 25.12 2.25 -10.95
CA ALA A 315 25.66 1.07 -11.63
C ALA A 315 24.72 -0.16 -11.68
N ILE A 316 23.65 -0.17 -10.89
CA ILE A 316 22.58 -1.19 -10.94
C ILE A 316 21.21 -0.61 -11.30
N PHE A 317 21.19 0.62 -11.82
CA PHE A 317 20.01 1.33 -12.31
C PHE A 317 18.87 1.45 -11.28
N ILE A 318 19.18 1.69 -10.01
CA ILE A 318 18.20 1.99 -8.94
C ILE A 318 18.54 3.32 -8.27
N SER A 319 17.62 3.88 -7.48
CA SER A 319 17.92 5.09 -6.69
C SER A 319 18.79 4.79 -5.47
N GLU A 320 19.52 5.78 -4.96
CA GLU A 320 20.30 5.64 -3.71
C GLU A 320 19.40 5.28 -2.51
N GLY A 321 18.14 5.71 -2.51
CA GLY A 321 17.13 5.34 -1.51
C GLY A 321 16.74 3.85 -1.60
N THR A 322 16.52 3.36 -2.82
CA THR A 322 16.24 1.94 -3.11
C THR A 322 17.44 1.07 -2.73
N LEU A 323 18.66 1.56 -2.96
CA LEU A 323 19.86 0.89 -2.49
C LEU A 323 19.93 0.86 -0.95
N LYS A 324 19.65 1.98 -0.26
CA LYS A 324 19.61 2.02 1.21
C LYS A 324 18.61 1.01 1.78
N TRP A 325 17.47 0.83 1.13
CA TRP A 325 16.51 -0.21 1.48
C TRP A 325 17.09 -1.62 1.34
N HIS A 326 17.73 -1.93 0.20
CA HIS A 326 18.41 -3.21 0.02
C HIS A 326 19.53 -3.42 1.06
N LEU A 327 20.31 -2.39 1.38
CA LEU A 327 21.36 -2.46 2.39
C LEU A 327 20.78 -2.73 3.78
N HIS A 328 19.66 -2.11 4.11
CA HIS A 328 18.96 -2.37 5.37
C HIS A 328 18.51 -3.83 5.47
N ASN A 329 17.92 -4.40 4.40
CA ASN A 329 17.52 -5.80 4.39
C ASN A 329 18.72 -6.75 4.45
N ILE A 330 19.81 -6.47 3.72
CA ILE A 330 21.07 -7.22 3.78
C ILE A 330 21.62 -7.23 5.21
N TYR A 331 21.62 -6.08 5.87
CA TYR A 331 22.13 -5.92 7.23
C TYR A 331 21.27 -6.70 8.24
N GLY A 332 19.95 -6.66 8.08
CA GLY A 332 19.03 -7.48 8.88
C GLY A 332 19.26 -8.98 8.70
N LYS A 333 19.37 -9.47 7.45
CA LYS A 333 19.57 -10.90 7.13
C LYS A 333 20.95 -11.41 7.58
N LEU A 334 21.97 -10.55 7.59
CA LEU A 334 23.31 -10.89 8.07
C LEU A 334 23.53 -10.66 9.58
N ASP A 335 22.54 -10.09 10.28
CA ASP A 335 22.60 -9.68 11.69
C ASP A 335 23.77 -8.72 11.99
N VAL A 336 23.89 -7.66 11.17
CA VAL A 336 24.96 -6.66 11.25
C VAL A 336 24.39 -5.26 11.19
N LYS A 337 25.17 -4.26 11.62
CA LYS A 337 24.71 -2.86 11.72
C LYS A 337 25.31 -1.91 10.69
N ASN A 338 26.32 -2.33 9.94
CA ASN A 338 27.05 -1.46 9.02
C ASN A 338 27.70 -2.25 7.87
N ARG A 339 28.15 -1.50 6.85
CA ARG A 339 28.83 -2.02 5.65
C ARG A 339 30.01 -2.93 5.98
N SER A 340 30.87 -2.52 6.92
CA SER A 340 32.03 -3.32 7.33
C SER A 340 31.62 -4.66 7.96
N GLY A 341 30.59 -4.65 8.81
CA GLY A 341 30.04 -5.87 9.40
C GLY A 341 29.47 -6.81 8.34
N ALA A 342 28.72 -6.27 7.38
CA ALA A 342 28.18 -7.04 6.26
C ALA A 342 29.28 -7.70 5.42
N MET A 343 30.35 -6.97 5.09
CA MET A 343 31.49 -7.52 4.34
C MET A 343 32.21 -8.64 5.09
N THR A 344 32.46 -8.46 6.39
CA THR A 344 33.09 -9.48 7.23
C THR A 344 32.23 -10.74 7.34
N ARG A 345 30.92 -10.57 7.56
CA ARG A 345 29.98 -11.69 7.68
C ARG A 345 29.82 -12.43 6.36
N ALA A 346 29.74 -11.71 5.24
CA ALA A 346 29.63 -12.27 3.90
C ALA A 346 30.85 -13.12 3.51
N ARG A 347 32.07 -12.68 3.86
CA ARG A 347 33.30 -13.47 3.67
C ARG A 347 33.33 -14.72 4.53
N ALA A 348 32.93 -14.61 5.80
CA ALA A 348 32.85 -15.76 6.71
C ALA A 348 31.86 -16.83 6.24
N LEU A 349 30.85 -16.44 5.46
CA LEU A 349 29.85 -17.33 4.86
C LEU A 349 30.20 -17.79 3.43
N GLY A 350 31.36 -17.41 2.88
CA GLY A 350 31.80 -17.79 1.53
C GLY A 350 30.97 -17.20 0.38
N MET A 351 30.28 -16.08 0.62
CA MET A 351 29.40 -15.43 -0.37
C MET A 351 30.14 -14.42 -1.27
N LEU A 352 31.37 -14.05 -0.89
CA LEU A 352 32.27 -13.11 -1.56
C LEU A 352 33.59 -13.79 -1.91
#